data_AF-A0A2U2B6U3-F1
#
_entry.id   AF-A0A2U2B6U3-F1
#
_cell.length_a   1.000
_cell.length_b   1.000
_cell.length_c   1.000
_cell.angle_alpha   90.00
_cell.angle_beta   90.00
_cell.angle_gamma   90.00
#
_symmetry.space_group_name_H-M   'P 1'
#
loop_
_entity.id
_entity.type
_entity.pdbx_description
1 polymer ?
#
loop_
_entity_poly.entity_id
_entity_poly.type
_entity_poly.pdbx_seq_one_letter_code
_entity_poly.pdbx_strand_id
1 'polypeptide(L)' 'MKKVLAKHFQYTGLDDYDMSLDDQINTFLEEEGVKPEQIIELEYSAHSSQGINTYSALLMYATD' A
#
# COMPACT_ATOMS: atom_id res chain seq x y z
N MET A 1 -19.64 -10.78 9.09
CA MET A 1 -20.20 -10.01 7.94
C MET A 1 -18.96 -9.53 7.24
N LYS A 2 -18.71 -9.98 6.01
CA LYS A 2 -17.46 -9.69 5.31
C LYS A 2 -17.25 -8.17 5.25
N LYS A 3 -16.23 -7.67 5.92
CA LYS A 3 -15.87 -6.24 5.91
C LYS A 3 -14.87 -6.01 4.80
N VAL A 4 -15.11 -4.98 4.00
CA VAL A 4 -14.13 -4.49 3.03
C VAL A 4 -13.37 -3.35 3.67
N LEU A 5 -12.06 -3.45 3.68
CA LEU A 5 -11.13 -2.48 4.25
C LEU A 5 -10.21 -1.95 3.15
N ALA A 6 -9.74 -0.72 3.33
CA ALA A 6 -8.79 -0.09 2.43
C ALA A 6 -7.62 0.50 3.21
N LYS A 7 -6.40 0.28 2.73
CA LYS A 7 -5.15 0.80 3.31
C LYS A 7 -4.41 1.59 2.23
N HIS A 8 -4.10 2.85 2.53
CA HIS A 8 -3.32 3.72 1.65
C HIS A 8 -1.86 3.77 2.13
N PHE A 9 -0.95 3.62 1.18
CA PHE A 9 0.50 3.71 1.35
C PHE A 9 1.02 4.89 0.54
N GLN A 10 2.01 5.60 1.06
CA GLN A 10 2.61 6.73 0.38
C GLN A 10 4.12 6.76 0.64
N TYR A 11 4.87 7.05 -0.41
CA TYR A 11 6.32 7.19 -0.39
C TYR A 11 6.70 8.42 -1.21
N THR A 12 7.56 9.27 -0.67
CA THR A 12 8.15 10.39 -1.43
C THR A 12 9.59 10.03 -1.76
N GLY A 13 9.98 10.12 -3.03
CA GLY A 13 11.35 9.82 -3.52
C GLY A 13 12.43 10.81 -3.06
N LEU A 14 12.26 11.42 -1.89
CA LEU A 14 13.16 12.37 -1.26
C LEU A 14 13.97 11.74 -0.12
N ASP A 15 13.50 10.63 0.45
CA ASP A 15 14.19 9.94 1.55
C ASP A 15 14.83 8.65 1.04
N ASP A 16 16.16 8.59 1.11
CA ASP A 16 16.97 7.43 0.72
C ASP A 16 16.83 6.26 1.72
N TYR A 17 16.17 6.47 2.87
CA TYR A 17 15.93 5.46 3.91
C TYR A 17 14.52 4.88 3.91
N ASP A 18 13.63 5.36 3.04
CA ASP A 18 12.26 4.91 2.98
C ASP A 18 12.16 3.50 2.35
N MET A 19 11.38 2.63 3.00
CA MET A 19 11.02 1.32 2.46
C MET A 19 10.19 1.48 1.19
N SER A 20 10.41 0.61 0.21
CA SER A 20 9.60 0.59 -1.01
C SER A 20 8.13 0.34 -0.67
N LEU A 21 7.21 0.79 -1.54
CA LEU A 21 5.78 0.52 -1.34
C LEU A 21 5.51 -0.98 -1.19
N ASP A 22 6.23 -1.82 -1.92
CA ASP A 22 6.08 -3.27 -1.87
C ASP A 22 6.50 -3.81 -0.50
N ASP A 23 7.60 -3.32 0.07
CA ASP A 23 8.02 -3.72 1.42
C ASP A 23 7.01 -3.27 2.47
N GLN A 24 6.51 -2.03 2.37
CA GLN A 24 5.47 -1.51 3.27
C GLN A 24 4.18 -2.34 3.21
N ILE A 25 3.76 -2.73 2.01
CA ILE A 25 2.57 -3.56 1.79
C ILE A 25 2.79 -4.96 2.37
N ASN A 26 3.93 -5.59 2.07
CA ASN A 26 4.23 -6.94 2.55
C ASN A 26 4.31 -7.00 4.08
N THR A 27 4.99 -6.04 4.72
CA THR A 27 5.02 -5.93 6.18
C THR A 27 3.61 -5.77 6.75
N PHE A 28 2.78 -4.92 6.15
CA PHE A 28 1.40 -4.76 6.59
C PHE A 28 0.57 -6.05 6.45
N LEU A 29 0.69 -6.77 5.33
CA LEU A 29 -0.03 -8.04 5.12
C LEU A 29 0.39 -9.11 6.13
N GLU A 30 1.69 -9.19 6.46
CA GLU A 30 2.22 -10.09 7.49
C GLU A 30 1.72 -9.73 8.89
N GLU A 31 1.79 -8.46 9.27
CA GLU A 31 1.35 -7.97 10.60
C GLU A 31 -0.15 -8.17 10.84
N GLU A 32 -0.97 -7.90 9.83
CA GLU A 32 -2.43 -8.04 9.91
C GLU A 32 -2.92 -9.46 9.59
N GLY A 33 -2.02 -10.37 9.20
CA GLY A 33 -2.35 -11.74 8.81
C GLY A 33 -3.31 -11.82 7.61
N VAL A 34 -3.22 -10.85 6.70
CA VAL A 34 -4.05 -10.78 5.49
C VAL A 34 -3.48 -11.73 4.45
N LYS A 35 -4.26 -12.74 4.07
CA LYS A 35 -3.84 -13.72 3.08
C LYS A 35 -4.08 -13.22 1.65
N PRO A 36 -3.32 -13.73 0.66
CA PRO A 36 -3.50 -13.34 -0.75
C PRO A 36 -4.94 -13.48 -1.25
N GLU A 37 -5.65 -14.53 -0.84
CA GLU A 37 -7.06 -14.76 -1.21
C GLU A 37 -8.06 -13.73 -0.63
N GLN A 38 -7.62 -12.93 0.35
CA GLN A 38 -8.42 -11.86 0.95
C GLN A 38 -8.23 -10.52 0.25
N ILE A 39 -7.21 -10.40 -0.61
CA ILE A 39 -6.94 -9.19 -1.38
C ILE A 39 -7.98 -9.07 -2.49
N ILE A 40 -8.62 -7.92 -2.56
CA ILE A 40 -9.60 -7.57 -3.59
C ILE A 40 -8.89 -6.88 -4.75
N GLU A 41 -8.09 -5.87 -4.43
CA GLU A 41 -7.43 -5.02 -5.42
C GLU A 41 -6.24 -4.30 -4.81
N LEU A 42 -5.24 -4.02 -5.66
CA LEU A 42 -4.07 -3.23 -5.31
C LEU A 42 -3.79 -2.28 -6.47
N GLU A 43 -3.96 -0.98 -6.24
CA GLU A 43 -3.70 0.06 -7.24
C GLU A 43 -2.46 0.85 -6.87
N TYR A 44 -1.59 1.09 -7.84
CA TYR A 44 -0.43 1.96 -7.69
C TYR A 44 -0.66 3.27 -8.44
N SER A 45 -0.15 4.37 -7.88
CA SER A 45 -0.14 5.66 -8.54
C SER A 45 1.18 6.38 -8.31
N ALA A 46 1.55 7.22 -9.27
CA ALA A 46 2.73 8.07 -9.18
C ALA A 46 2.38 9.46 -9.68
N HIS A 47 2.78 10.48 -8.93
CA HIS A 47 2.63 11.87 -9.30
C HIS A 47 3.89 12.65 -8.97
N SER A 48 4.32 13.49 -9.90
CA SER A 48 5.40 14.45 -9.67
C SER A 48 4.82 15.86 -9.56
N SER A 49 5.10 16.54 -8.46
CA SER A 49 4.73 17.94 -8.25
C SER A 49 5.94 18.74 -7.77
N GLN A 50 6.21 19.86 -8.43
CA GLN A 50 7.32 20.76 -8.08
C GLN A 50 8.70 20.06 -7.96
N GLY A 51 8.91 19.00 -8.76
CA GLY A 51 10.17 18.24 -8.77
C GLY A 51 10.25 17.14 -7.70
N ILE A 52 9.19 16.92 -6.91
CA ILE A 52 9.09 15.86 -5.91
C ILE A 52 8.24 14.73 -6.49
N ASN A 53 8.82 13.53 -6.58
CA ASN A 53 8.10 12.33 -6.97
C ASN A 53 7.42 11.72 -5.74
N THR A 54 6.10 11.56 -5.81
CA THR A 54 5.30 10.87 -4.81
C THR A 54 4.72 9.62 -5.46
N TYR A 55 4.90 8.50 -4.79
CA TYR A 55 4.33 7.21 -5.15
C TYR A 55 3.31 6.83 -4.08
N SER A 56 2.21 6.21 -4.49
CA SER A 56 1.20 5.71 -3.57
C SER A 56 0.67 4.36 -4.01
N ALA A 57 0.13 3.63 -3.05
CA ALA A 57 -0.60 2.40 -3.30
C ALA A 57 -1.90 2.38 -2.48
N LEU A 58 -2.97 1.85 -3.06
CA LEU A 58 -4.23 1.59 -2.38
C LEU A 58 -4.50 0.09 -2.39
N LEU A 59 -4.45 -0.53 -1.22
CA LEU A 59 -4.78 -1.93 -1.01
C LEU A 59 -6.23 -2.04 -0.51
N MET A 60 -7.06 -2.81 -1.21
CA MET A 60 -8.39 -3.22 -0.77
C MET A 60 -8.38 -4.70 -0.41
N TYR A 61 -8.92 -5.06 0.76
CA TYR A 61 -8.95 -6.43 1.24
C TYR A 61 -10.21 -6.71 2.06
N ALA A 62 -10.53 -7.98 2.22
CA ALA A 62 -11.69 -8.41 2.99
C ALA A 62 -11.32 -9.22 4.23
N THR A 63 -11.99 -8.92 5.33
CA THR A 63 -11.93 -9.69 6.58
C THR A 63 -13.30 -10.30 6.87
N ASP A 64 -13.33 -11.49 7.48
CA ASP A 64 -14.58 -12.20 7.81
C ASP A 64 -15.43 -11.52 8.92
#